data_AF-A0A8T6M2N9-F1
#
_entry.id   AF-A0A8T6M2N9-F1
#
_cell.length_a   1.000
_cell.length_b   1.000
_cell.length_c   1.000
_cell.angle_alpha   90.00
_cell.angle_beta   90.00
_cell.angle_gamma   90.00
#
_symmetry.space_group_name_H-M   'P 1'
#
loop_
_entity.id
_entity.type
_entity.pdbx_description
1 polymer ?
#
loop_
_entity_poly.entity_id
_entity_poly.type
_entity_poly.pdbx_seq_one_letter_code
_entity_poly.pdbx_strand_id
1 'polypeptide(L)'
;MTDVLREFTQYVNFVKEAHEKKFKKRAGPQVRIFDKSTFYAVHPIWCACTILQEPNLKEEIRKYGALTLLFHDILEDTSEKLPKDLPNKVKKWVKEITFETHQESREKIWKKEPVIRLLKLYDSTNNLLDSFTWQTKEKKRG
;
A
#
# COMPACT_ATOMS: atom_id res chain seq x y z
N MET A 1 -6.52 15.99 19.25
CA MET A 1 -6.61 14.90 18.25
C MET A 1 -6.22 15.49 16.91
N THR A 2 -5.03 15.17 16.42
CA THR A 2 -4.32 15.85 15.32
C THR A 2 -5.01 15.71 13.96
N ASP A 3 -5.02 16.79 13.17
CA ASP A 3 -5.58 16.95 11.80
C ASP A 3 -5.46 15.74 10.87
N VAL A 4 -4.37 14.97 10.99
CA VAL A 4 -4.03 13.80 10.18
C VAL A 4 -5.16 12.75 10.08
N LEU A 5 -5.96 12.55 11.13
CA LEU A 5 -7.07 11.58 11.10
C LEU A 5 -8.34 12.15 10.43
N ARG A 6 -8.57 13.47 10.53
CA ARG A 6 -9.69 14.14 9.87
C ARG A 6 -9.51 14.14 8.35
N GLU A 7 -8.26 14.15 7.89
CA GLU A 7 -7.88 14.05 6.46
C GLU A 7 -7.88 12.60 5.93
N PHE A 8 -7.87 11.59 6.80
CA PHE A 8 -7.76 10.19 6.37
C PHE A 8 -8.91 9.77 5.44
N THR A 9 -10.15 10.16 5.73
CA THR A 9 -11.30 9.88 4.86
C THR A 9 -11.17 10.55 3.48
N GLN A 10 -10.61 11.77 3.43
CA GLN A 10 -10.38 12.47 2.16
C GLN A 10 -9.32 11.74 1.33
N TYR A 11 -8.24 11.27 1.97
CA TYR A 11 -7.21 10.48 1.31
C TYR A 11 -7.71 9.10 0.86
N VAL A 12 -8.58 8.45 1.64
CA VAL A 12 -9.23 7.20 1.21
C VAL A 12 -10.05 7.43 -0.06
N ASN A 13 -10.82 8.51 -0.12
CA ASN A 13 -11.59 8.86 -1.32
C ASN A 13 -10.67 9.12 -2.51
N PHE A 14 -9.58 9.87 -2.32
CA PHE A 14 -8.59 10.09 -3.37
C PHE A 14 -8.03 8.77 -3.93
N VAL A 15 -7.60 7.86 -3.05
CA VAL A 15 -7.00 6.58 -3.45
C VAL A 15 -8.01 5.69 -4.16
N LYS A 16 -9.26 5.65 -3.66
CA LYS A 16 -10.34 4.96 -4.35
C LYS A 16 -10.52 5.49 -5.78
N GLU A 17 -10.65 6.80 -5.94
CA GLU A 17 -10.84 7.40 -7.26
C GLU A 17 -9.66 7.17 -8.20
N ALA A 18 -8.43 7.23 -7.68
CA ALA A 18 -7.23 6.97 -8.46
C ALA A 18 -7.21 5.53 -9.02
N HIS A 19 -7.49 4.53 -8.18
CA HIS A 19 -7.51 3.13 -8.62
C HIS A 19 -8.74 2.79 -9.48
N GLU A 20 -9.86 3.50 -9.32
CA GLU A 20 -11.07 3.30 -10.11
C GLU A 20 -10.97 3.94 -11.51
N LYS A 21 -10.51 5.20 -11.58
CA LYS A 21 -10.62 6.03 -12.80
C LYS A 21 -9.28 6.26 -13.51
N LYS A 22 -8.15 6.06 -12.84
CA LYS A 22 -6.82 6.49 -13.30
C LYS A 22 -5.80 5.36 -13.31
N PHE A 23 -6.27 4.12 -13.27
CA PHE A 23 -5.42 2.95 -13.33
C PHE A 23 -4.63 2.90 -14.65
N LYS A 24 -3.33 2.62 -14.58
CA LYS A 24 -2.47 2.49 -15.75
C LYS A 24 -2.82 1.18 -16.47
N LYS A 25 -2.92 1.22 -17.80
CA LYS A 25 -3.19 0.01 -18.63
C LYS A 25 -2.20 -1.15 -18.39
N ARG A 26 -0.98 -0.85 -17.91
CA ARG A 26 0.09 -1.83 -17.66
C ARG A 26 0.18 -2.33 -16.20
N ALA A 27 -0.64 -1.81 -15.29
CA ALA A 27 -0.54 -2.09 -13.85
C ALA A 27 -1.34 -3.31 -13.39
N GLY A 28 -1.98 -4.04 -14.31
CA GLY A 28 -2.81 -5.21 -13.98
C GLY A 28 -4.30 -4.89 -13.85
N PRO A 29 -5.07 -5.71 -13.11
CA PRO A 29 -6.51 -5.52 -12.97
C PRO A 29 -6.86 -4.44 -11.92
N GLN A 30 -7.95 -3.71 -12.16
CA GLN A 30 -8.55 -2.77 -11.19
C GLN A 30 -9.25 -3.47 -9.99
N VAL A 31 -9.17 -4.80 -9.96
CA VAL A 31 -9.76 -5.68 -8.95
C VAL A 31 -8.69 -6.62 -8.43
N ARG A 32 -8.87 -7.16 -7.22
CA ARG A 32 -7.94 -8.12 -6.63
C ARG A 32 -7.91 -9.39 -7.46
N ILE A 33 -6.71 -9.95 -7.64
CA ILE A 33 -6.49 -11.10 -8.52
C ILE A 33 -7.18 -12.37 -7.98
N PHE A 34 -7.31 -12.49 -6.65
CA PHE A 34 -7.79 -13.71 -6.02
C PHE A 34 -9.29 -13.98 -6.28
N ASP A 35 -10.13 -12.94 -6.31
CA ASP A 35 -11.57 -13.07 -6.55
C ASP A 35 -12.04 -12.41 -7.86
N LYS A 36 -11.22 -11.54 -8.45
CA LYS A 36 -11.53 -10.74 -9.64
C LYS A 36 -12.79 -9.87 -9.49
N SER A 37 -13.19 -9.57 -8.25
CA SER A 37 -14.39 -8.78 -7.93
C SER A 37 -14.14 -7.67 -6.91
N THR A 38 -13.27 -7.90 -5.93
CA THR A 38 -12.96 -6.88 -4.92
C THR A 38 -12.16 -5.75 -5.56
N PHE A 39 -12.59 -4.50 -5.42
CA PHE A 39 -11.87 -3.36 -5.97
C PHE A 39 -10.44 -3.26 -5.42
N TYR A 40 -9.48 -2.92 -6.28
CA TYR A 40 -8.06 -2.87 -5.89
C TYR A 40 -7.82 -1.94 -4.70
N ALA A 41 -8.51 -0.79 -4.64
CA ALA A 41 -8.40 0.18 -3.56
C ALA A 41 -8.62 -0.40 -2.15
N VAL A 42 -9.30 -1.54 -2.01
CA VAL A 42 -9.45 -2.24 -0.72
C VAL A 42 -8.08 -2.63 -0.14
N HIS A 43 -7.12 -3.00 -0.98
CA HIS A 43 -5.79 -3.41 -0.54
C HIS A 43 -5.01 -2.31 0.20
N PRO A 44 -4.73 -1.13 -0.40
CA PRO A 44 -4.03 -0.07 0.31
C PRO A 44 -4.79 0.45 1.53
N ILE A 45 -6.14 0.45 1.48
CA ILE A 45 -6.97 0.78 2.66
C ILE A 45 -6.76 -0.23 3.78
N TRP A 46 -6.77 -1.53 3.48
CA TRP A 46 -6.54 -2.57 4.47
C TRP A 46 -5.13 -2.47 5.07
N CYS A 47 -4.11 -2.32 4.23
CA CYS A 47 -2.72 -2.10 4.67
C CYS A 47 -2.61 -0.92 5.65
N ALA A 48 -3.24 0.21 5.32
CA ALA A 48 -3.26 1.39 6.18
C ALA A 48 -3.96 1.15 7.52
N CYS A 49 -5.13 0.49 7.50
CA CYS A 49 -5.87 0.16 8.71
C CYS A 49 -5.13 -0.82 9.62
N THR A 50 -4.40 -1.79 9.05
CA THR A 50 -3.64 -2.79 9.80
C THR A 50 -2.53 -2.13 10.62
N ILE A 51 -1.69 -1.28 10.01
CA ILE A 51 -0.63 -0.61 10.78
C ILE A 51 -1.17 0.42 11.78
N LEU A 52 -2.29 1.08 11.47
CA LEU A 52 -2.90 2.09 12.36
C LEU A 52 -3.37 1.47 13.69
N GLN A 53 -3.72 0.19 13.67
CA GLN A 53 -4.22 -0.56 14.82
C GLN A 53 -3.12 -1.16 15.69
N GLU A 54 -1.84 -1.10 15.32
CA GLU A 54 -0.78 -1.76 16.10
C GLU A 54 -0.46 -1.07 17.44
N PRO A 55 -0.85 -1.64 18.58
CA PRO A 55 -0.72 -0.94 19.87
C PRO A 55 0.74 -0.75 20.28
N ASN A 56 1.63 -1.61 19.80
CA ASN A 56 3.05 -1.63 20.18
C ASN A 56 3.92 -0.71 19.29
N LEU A 57 3.36 -0.13 18.23
CA LEU A 57 4.08 0.82 17.38
C LEU A 57 3.91 2.24 17.88
N LYS A 58 5.01 3.01 17.84
CA LYS A 58 4.99 4.45 18.10
C LYS A 58 3.91 5.11 17.25
N GLU A 59 3.11 5.99 17.86
CA GLU A 59 1.98 6.66 17.21
C GLU A 59 2.39 7.36 15.90
N GLU A 60 3.58 7.96 15.88
CA GLU A 60 4.13 8.60 14.69
C GLU A 60 4.34 7.61 13.52
N ILE A 61 4.86 6.42 13.80
CA ILE A 61 5.04 5.35 12.80
C ILE A 61 3.68 4.88 12.31
N ARG A 62 2.70 4.73 13.21
CA ARG A 62 1.34 4.36 12.82
C ARG A 62 0.69 5.37 11.89
N LYS A 63 0.73 6.66 12.25
CA LYS A 63 0.11 7.73 11.45
C LYS A 63 0.74 7.86 10.07
N TYR A 64 2.06 8.05 10.02
CA TYR A 64 2.74 8.22 8.73
C TYR A 64 2.80 6.91 7.95
N GLY A 65 2.95 5.78 8.62
CA GLY A 65 2.94 4.47 8.00
C GLY A 65 1.58 4.13 7.39
N ALA A 66 0.47 4.46 8.06
CA ALA A 66 -0.86 4.28 7.52
C ALA A 66 -1.07 5.12 6.26
N LEU A 67 -0.68 6.40 6.27
CA LEU A 67 -0.72 7.22 5.06
C LEU A 67 0.21 6.67 3.97
N THR A 68 1.43 6.24 4.31
CA THR A 68 2.34 5.68 3.31
C THR A 68 1.75 4.43 2.66
N LEU A 69 1.17 3.51 3.43
CA LEU A 69 0.51 2.31 2.90
C LEU A 69 -0.77 2.64 2.14
N LEU A 70 -1.51 3.68 2.53
CA LEU A 70 -2.67 4.13 1.77
C LEU A 70 -2.27 4.60 0.36
N PHE A 71 -1.10 5.22 0.21
CA PHE A 71 -0.63 5.80 -1.05
C PHE A 71 0.42 4.95 -1.81
N HIS A 72 0.85 3.80 -1.28
CA HIS A 72 2.06 3.11 -1.75
C HIS A 72 2.00 2.69 -3.23
N ASP A 73 0.81 2.29 -3.68
CA ASP A 73 0.55 1.84 -5.04
C ASP A 73 0.17 2.97 -6.01
N ILE A 74 -0.07 4.20 -5.54
CA ILE A 74 -0.51 5.30 -6.43
C ILE A 74 0.50 5.54 -7.55
N LEU A 75 1.79 5.61 -7.20
CA LEU A 75 2.85 5.89 -8.17
C LEU A 75 3.13 4.69 -9.09
N GLU A 76 2.88 3.47 -8.60
CA GLU A 76 3.07 2.23 -9.36
C GLU A 76 1.92 2.01 -10.34
N ASP A 77 0.69 2.10 -9.84
CA ASP A 77 -0.50 1.57 -10.51
C ASP A 77 -1.37 2.62 -11.21
N THR A 78 -1.25 3.90 -10.84
CA THR A 78 -2.14 4.94 -11.34
C THR A 78 -1.38 6.03 -12.10
N SER A 79 -2.07 6.81 -12.93
CA SER A 79 -1.48 8.01 -13.56
C SER A 79 -1.48 9.24 -12.64
N GLU A 80 -1.98 9.11 -11.40
CA GLU A 80 -2.08 10.21 -10.46
C GLU A 80 -0.74 10.55 -9.80
N LYS A 81 -0.65 11.78 -9.30
CA LYS A 81 0.46 12.25 -8.47
C LYS A 81 0.04 12.23 -7.01
N LEU A 82 1.00 12.12 -6.09
CA LEU A 82 0.71 12.27 -4.67
C LEU A 82 0.14 13.67 -4.36
N PRO A 83 -0.85 13.81 -3.46
CA PRO A 83 -1.40 15.09 -3.07
C PRO A 83 -0.33 16.08 -2.57
N LYS A 84 -0.51 17.37 -2.87
CA LYS A 84 0.48 18.41 -2.55
C LYS A 84 0.58 18.68 -1.04
N ASP A 85 -0.53 18.56 -0.35
CA ASP A 85 -0.71 18.67 1.10
C ASP A 85 -0.19 17.45 1.88
N LEU A 86 0.04 16.31 1.22
CA LEU A 86 0.56 15.11 1.89
C LEU A 86 1.92 15.40 2.55
N PRO A 87 2.15 14.98 3.81
CA PRO A 87 3.40 15.27 4.52
C PRO A 87 4.64 14.81 3.75
N ASN A 88 5.70 15.62 3.76
CA ASN A 88 6.95 15.31 3.04
C ASN A 88 7.55 13.96 3.43
N LYS A 89 7.42 13.58 4.71
CA LYS A 89 7.85 12.27 5.22
C LYS A 89 7.11 11.11 4.55
N VAL A 90 5.79 11.23 4.40
CA VAL A 90 4.96 10.23 3.71
C VAL A 90 5.35 10.16 2.24
N LYS A 91 5.50 11.30 1.55
CA LYS A 91 5.96 11.34 0.15
C LYS A 91 7.32 10.65 -0.04
N LYS A 92 8.26 10.87 0.88
CA LYS A 92 9.57 10.20 0.87
C LYS A 92 9.38 8.69 1.02
N TRP A 93 8.64 8.26 2.03
CA TRP A 93 8.45 6.83 2.31
C TRP A 93 7.71 6.08 1.19
N VAL A 94 6.67 6.69 0.58
CA VAL A 94 5.99 6.12 -0.60
C VAL A 94 7.00 5.84 -1.70
N LYS A 95 7.82 6.82 -2.07
CA LYS A 95 8.87 6.64 -3.09
C LYS A 95 9.91 5.58 -2.73
N GLU A 96 10.16 5.36 -1.44
CA GLU A 96 11.15 4.37 -0.98
C GLU A 96 10.64 2.93 -0.97
N ILE A 97 9.30 2.74 -0.92
CA ILE A 97 8.65 1.42 -1.02
C ILE A 97 8.09 1.11 -2.41
N THR A 98 8.02 2.09 -3.32
CA THR A 98 7.74 1.87 -4.74
C THR A 98 8.96 1.29 -5.43
N PHE A 99 8.76 0.20 -6.18
CA PHE A 99 9.80 -0.45 -6.98
C PHE A 99 9.28 -0.67 -8.40
N GLU A 100 10.17 -0.76 -9.39
CA GLU A 100 9.78 -1.04 -10.77
C GLU A 100 9.39 -2.51 -10.95
N THR A 101 9.99 -3.41 -10.17
CA THR A 101 9.72 -4.84 -10.23
C THR A 101 9.79 -5.51 -8.86
N HIS A 102 9.12 -6.67 -8.72
CA HIS A 102 9.25 -7.52 -7.53
C HIS A 102 10.70 -7.98 -7.27
N GLN A 103 11.47 -8.24 -8.32
CA GLN A 103 12.87 -8.65 -8.20
C GLN A 103 13.71 -7.52 -7.60
N GLU A 104 13.56 -6.30 -8.13
CA GLU A 104 14.22 -5.11 -7.59
C GLU A 104 13.87 -4.90 -6.12
N SER A 105 12.59 -5.07 -5.77
CA SER A 105 12.13 -4.95 -4.38
C SER A 105 12.88 -5.91 -3.46
N ARG A 106 12.99 -7.20 -3.82
CA ARG A 106 13.69 -8.22 -3.02
C ARG A 106 15.17 -7.90 -2.80
N GLU A 107 15.84 -7.35 -3.82
CA GLU A 107 17.27 -7.02 -3.75
C GLU A 107 17.55 -5.76 -2.94
N LYS A 108 16.69 -4.75 -3.07
CA LYS A 108 16.95 -3.40 -2.51
C LYS A 108 16.32 -3.19 -1.15
N ILE A 109 15.23 -3.88 -0.79
CA ILE A 109 14.48 -3.62 0.45
C ILE A 109 15.35 -3.79 1.71
N TRP A 110 16.26 -4.76 1.71
CA TRP A 110 17.14 -5.02 2.85
C TRP A 110 18.13 -3.89 3.16
N LYS A 111 18.41 -3.03 2.17
CA LYS A 111 19.28 -1.86 2.30
C LYS A 111 18.53 -0.60 2.75
N LYS A 112 17.20 -0.67 2.88
CA LYS A 112 16.36 0.46 3.29
C LYS A 112 16.31 0.61 4.81
N GLU A 113 15.91 1.80 5.26
CA GLU A 113 15.69 2.07 6.68
C GLU A 113 14.70 1.06 7.31
N PRO A 114 14.83 0.73 8.61
CA PRO A 114 13.95 -0.22 9.29
C PRO A 114 12.45 0.04 9.08
N VAL A 115 12.03 1.31 9.06
CA VAL A 115 10.62 1.67 8.86
C VAL A 115 10.13 1.32 7.45
N ILE A 116 10.94 1.50 6.42
CA ILE A 116 10.59 1.15 5.03
C ILE A 116 10.43 -0.37 4.88
N ARG A 117 11.33 -1.13 5.52
CA ARG A 117 11.24 -2.60 5.59
C ARG A 117 9.97 -3.04 6.31
N LEU A 118 9.63 -2.39 7.42
CA LEU A 118 8.41 -2.65 8.17
C LEU A 118 7.16 -2.40 7.30
N LEU A 119 7.10 -1.27 6.59
CA LEU A 119 5.96 -0.97 5.72
C LEU A 119 5.81 -2.00 4.59
N LYS A 120 6.93 -2.41 3.96
CA LYS A 120 6.89 -3.47 2.94
C LYS A 120 6.48 -4.83 3.52
N LEU A 121 6.80 -5.09 4.78
CA LEU A 121 6.33 -6.28 5.49
C LEU A 121 4.81 -6.26 5.69
N TYR A 122 4.20 -5.12 6.03
CA TYR A 122 2.74 -5.00 6.12
C TYR A 122 2.07 -5.23 4.77
N ASP A 123 2.54 -4.60 3.69
CA ASP A 123 2.06 -4.85 2.33
C ASP A 123 2.15 -6.36 1.98
N SER A 124 3.32 -6.96 2.19
CA SER A 124 3.55 -8.39 1.92
C SER A 124 2.65 -9.30 2.76
N THR A 125 2.39 -8.93 4.02
CA THR A 125 1.50 -9.69 4.91
C THR A 125 0.06 -9.64 4.44
N ASN A 126 -0.45 -8.47 4.03
CA ASN A 126 -1.80 -8.36 3.48
C ASN A 126 -1.92 -9.15 2.16
N ASN A 127 -0.92 -9.09 1.27
CA ASN A 127 -0.89 -9.92 0.07
C ASN A 127 -0.84 -11.43 0.37
N LEU A 128 -0.12 -11.83 1.42
CA LEU A 128 -0.11 -13.21 1.89
C LEU A 128 -1.49 -13.64 2.35
N LEU A 129 -2.18 -12.82 3.17
CA LEU A 129 -3.53 -13.12 3.64
C LEU A 129 -4.56 -13.21 2.50
N ASP A 130 -4.44 -12.35 1.49
CA ASP A 130 -5.22 -12.44 0.25
C ASP A 130 -4.98 -13.76 -0.50
N SER A 131 -3.75 -14.26 -0.47
CA SER A 131 -3.37 -15.50 -1.16
C SER A 131 -3.83 -16.79 -0.46
N PHE A 132 -4.05 -16.73 0.86
CA PHE A 132 -4.39 -17.90 1.67
C PHE A 132 -5.78 -18.46 1.36
N THR A 133 -6.69 -17.64 0.83
CA THR A 133 -8.08 -18.03 0.55
C THR A 133 -8.26 -18.71 -0.81
N TRP A 134 -7.28 -18.63 -1.73
CA TRP A 134 -7.45 -19.05 -3.14
C TRP A 134 -6.35 -19.88 -3.77
N GLN A 135 -5.20 -20.10 -3.12
CA GLN A 135 -4.22 -21.06 -3.64
C GLN A 135 -4.73 -22.49 -3.49
N THR A 136 -5.56 -22.94 -4.44
CA THR A 136 -5.64 -24.36 -4.79
C THR A 136 -4.21 -24.88 -5.00
N LYS A 137 -3.97 -26.12 -4.56
CA LYS A 137 -2.65 -26.73 -4.30
C LYS A 137 -1.59 -26.64 -5.41
N GLU A 138 -1.93 -26.18 -6.61
CA GLU A 138 -1.07 -26.19 -7.80
C GLU A 138 0.02 -25.09 -7.81
N LYS A 139 -0.13 -23.98 -7.08
CA LYS A 139 0.87 -22.88 -7.07
C LYS A 139 1.87 -22.91 -5.90
N LYS A 140 1.78 -23.86 -4.97
CA LYS A 140 2.74 -23.98 -3.85
C LYS A 140 4.05 -24.69 -4.21
N ARG A 141 4.26 -25.01 -5.49
CA ARG A 141 5.48 -25.63 -6.03
C ARG A 141 5.97 -24.82 -7.22
N GLY A 142 6.77 -23.79 -6.96
CA GLY A 142 7.45 -22.96 -7.95
C GLY A 142 8.52 -22.12 -7.27
#